data_AF-A0AAT9J3X7-F1
#
_entry.id   AF-A0AAT9J3X7-F1
#
_cell.length_a   1.000
_cell.length_b   1.000
_cell.length_c   1.000
_cell.angle_alpha   90.00
_cell.angle_beta   90.00
_cell.angle_gamma   90.00
#
_symmetry.space_group_name_H-M   'P 1'
#
loop_
_entity.id
_entity.type
_entity.pdbx_description
1 polymer ?
#
loop_
_entity_poly.entity_id
_entity_poly.type
_entity_poly.pdbx_seq_one_letter_code
_entity_poly.pdbx_strand_id
1 'polypeptide(L)'
;MTSSLHVSLPDEMRAYVDLRTSGKEAFATPSEYVRALIRSDMEKEAERLYVFKELLKSSDDIKNGRTYSAADVEQHMDDFLDGLDR
;
A
#
# COMPACT_ATOMS: atom_id res chain seq x y z
N MET A 1 -9.00 -9.66 18.76
CA MET A 1 -8.47 -10.95 19.21
C MET A 1 -7.23 -11.26 18.40
N THR A 2 -6.17 -11.78 19.02
CA THR A 2 -4.97 -12.24 18.31
C THR A 2 -5.05 -13.74 18.11
N SER A 3 -4.91 -14.21 16.87
CA SER A 3 -4.81 -15.64 16.54
C SER A 3 -3.34 -16.03 16.36
N SER A 4 -2.99 -17.26 16.69
CA SER A 4 -1.66 -17.82 16.42
C SER A 4 -1.63 -18.42 15.00
N LEU A 5 -0.50 -18.22 14.33
CA LEU A 5 -0.21 -18.81 13.03
C LEU A 5 1.07 -19.64 13.17
N HIS A 6 1.02 -20.91 12.78
CA HIS A 6 2.19 -21.77 12.72
C HIS A 6 2.63 -21.92 11.26
N VAL A 7 3.88 -21.57 10.96
CA VAL A 7 4.43 -21.60 9.60
C VAL A 7 5.75 -22.36 9.65
N SER A 8 5.82 -23.45 8.89
CA SER A 8 7.08 -24.17 8.66
C SER A 8 7.82 -23.50 7.51
N LEU A 9 9.07 -23.12 7.76
CA LEU A 9 9.95 -22.50 6.77
C LEU A 9 11.08 -23.46 6.41
N PRO A 10 11.48 -23.54 5.12
CA PRO A 10 12.76 -24.14 4.74
C PRO A 10 13.93 -23.46 5.46
N ASP A 11 15.01 -24.20 5.66
CA ASP A 11 16.17 -23.73 6.43
C ASP A 11 16.75 -22.41 5.91
N GLU A 12 16.80 -22.23 4.59
CA GLU A 12 17.27 -20.99 3.95
C GLU A 12 16.40 -19.78 4.31
N MET A 13 15.07 -19.94 4.31
CA MET A 13 14.14 -18.88 4.69
C MET A 13 14.22 -18.57 6.18
N ARG A 14 14.41 -19.59 7.02
CA ARG A 14 14.60 -19.42 8.45
C ARG A 14 15.88 -18.65 8.76
N ALA A 15 17.00 -19.02 8.12
CA ALA A 15 18.27 -18.33 8.26
C ALA A 15 18.17 -16.85 7.87
N TYR A 16 17.40 -16.55 6.81
CA TYR A 16 17.12 -15.16 6.42
C TYR A 16 16.34 -14.40 7.51
N VAL A 17 15.28 -14.98 8.06
CA VAL A 17 14.52 -14.36 9.16
C VAL A 17 15.38 -14.15 10.41
N ASP A 18 16.22 -15.11 10.75
CA ASP A 18 17.13 -15.04 11.90
C ASP A 18 18.16 -13.91 11.69
N LEU A 19 18.71 -13.74 10.49
CA LEU A 19 19.57 -12.61 10.15
C LEU A 19 18.86 -11.27 10.39
N ARG A 20 17.61 -11.14 9.92
CA ARG A 20 16.80 -9.92 10.04
C ARG A 20 16.36 -9.58 11.48
N THR A 21 16.62 -10.49 12.41
CA THR A 21 16.28 -10.33 13.84
C THR A 21 17.51 -10.38 14.75
N SER A 22 18.70 -10.58 14.17
CA SER A 22 19.96 -10.71 14.90
C SER A 22 20.53 -9.35 15.35
N GLY A 23 19.98 -8.77 16.42
CA GLY A 23 20.60 -7.78 17.34
C GLY A 23 21.06 -6.42 16.80
N LYS A 24 21.33 -6.27 15.50
CA LYS A 24 21.69 -5.04 14.79
C LYS A 24 20.62 -4.63 13.77
N GLU A 25 19.61 -5.45 13.58
CA GLU A 25 18.50 -5.24 12.64
C GLU A 25 17.23 -4.76 13.35
N ALA A 26 16.26 -4.25 12.57
CA ALA A 26 15.11 -3.49 13.05
C ALA A 26 14.07 -4.27 13.85
N PHE A 27 14.12 -5.61 13.87
CA PHE A 27 13.09 -6.45 14.49
C PHE A 27 13.64 -7.28 15.64
N ALA A 28 12.91 -7.36 16.75
CA ALA A 28 13.36 -8.06 17.95
C ALA A 28 13.04 -9.57 17.91
N THR A 29 12.03 -9.97 17.13
CA THR A 29 11.63 -11.39 17.02
C THR A 29 11.24 -11.77 15.58
N PRO A 30 11.39 -13.05 15.19
CA PRO A 30 10.90 -13.57 13.91
C PRO A 30 9.41 -13.27 13.66
N SER A 31 8.57 -13.44 14.68
CA SER A 31 7.14 -13.17 14.61
C SER A 31 6.83 -11.71 14.35
N GLU A 32 7.64 -10.78 14.87
CA GLU A 32 7.49 -9.35 14.60
C GLU A 32 7.87 -9.03 13.15
N TYR A 33 8.99 -9.58 12.67
CA TYR A 33 9.41 -9.42 11.29
C TYR A 33 8.35 -9.93 10.29
N VAL A 34 7.83 -11.13 10.52
CA VAL A 34 6.77 -11.71 9.67
C VAL A 34 5.51 -10.83 9.67
N ARG A 35 5.09 -10.31 10.82
CA ARG A 35 3.95 -9.38 10.88
C ARG A 35 4.21 -8.08 10.13
N ALA A 36 5.43 -7.57 10.16
CA ALA A 36 5.80 -6.36 9.43
C ALA A 36 5.80 -6.61 7.91
N LEU A 37 6.30 -7.76 7.45
CA LEU A 37 6.21 -8.17 6.05
C LEU A 37 4.76 -8.26 5.57
N ILE A 38 3.89 -8.92 6.35
CA ILE A 38 2.46 -9.05 6.01
C ILE A 38 1.80 -7.66 5.92
N ARG A 39 2.09 -6.75 6.86
CA ARG A 39 1.56 -5.38 6.80
C ARG A 39 2.01 -4.64 5.53
N SER A 40 3.29 -4.71 5.20
CA SER A 40 3.81 -4.10 3.97
C SER A 40 3.20 -4.70 2.71
N ASP A 41 2.96 -6.00 2.69
CA ASP A 41 2.29 -6.68 1.59
C ASP A 41 0.83 -6.24 1.44
N MET A 42 0.09 -6.17 2.56
CA MET A 42 -1.29 -5.66 2.59
C MET A 42 -1.39 -4.22 2.10
N GLU A 43 -0.46 -3.35 2.49
CA GLU A 43 -0.42 -1.95 2.05
C GLU A 43 -0.19 -1.85 0.54
N LYS A 44 0.77 -2.61 -0.01
CA LYS A 44 1.04 -2.66 -1.46
C LYS A 44 -0.16 -3.20 -2.24
N GLU A 45 -0.82 -4.24 -1.73
CA GLU A 45 -2.01 -4.79 -2.36
C GLU A 45 -3.16 -3.78 -2.34
N ALA A 46 -3.37 -3.09 -1.21
CA ALA A 46 -4.39 -2.06 -1.09
C ALA A 46 -4.13 -0.89 -2.07
N GLU A 47 -2.89 -0.45 -2.20
CA GLU A 47 -2.49 0.58 -3.17
C GLU A 47 -2.75 0.13 -4.62
N ARG A 48 -2.36 -1.11 -4.97
CA ARG A 48 -2.62 -1.67 -6.30
C ARG A 48 -4.12 -1.71 -6.61
N LEU A 49 -4.93 -2.15 -5.66
CA LEU A 49 -6.39 -2.21 -5.80
C LEU A 49 -7.02 -0.82 -5.91
N TYR A 50 -6.51 0.15 -5.16
CA TYR A 50 -6.95 1.54 -5.25
C TYR A 50 -6.70 2.11 -6.64
N VAL A 51 -5.47 2.00 -7.15
CA VAL A 51 -5.10 2.47 -8.50
C VAL A 51 -5.96 1.77 -9.55
N PHE A 52 -6.13 0.45 -9.45
CA PHE A 52 -6.94 -0.30 -10.41
C PHE A 52 -8.42 0.15 -10.41
N LYS A 53 -8.98 0.41 -9.22
CA LYS A 53 -10.34 0.94 -9.07
C LYS A 53 -10.48 2.32 -9.71
N GLU A 54 -9.53 3.23 -9.48
CA GLU A 54 -9.55 4.56 -10.10
C GLU A 54 -9.41 4.49 -11.62
N LEU A 55 -8.59 3.58 -12.16
CA LEU A 55 -8.50 3.34 -13.60
C LEU A 55 -9.82 2.85 -14.20
N LEU A 56 -10.52 1.94 -13.51
CA LEU A 56 -11.83 1.47 -13.96
C LEU A 56 -12.87 2.60 -13.95
N LYS A 57 -12.87 3.41 -12.88
CA LYS A 57 -13.76 4.58 -12.77
C LYS A 57 -13.47 5.58 -13.88
N SER A 58 -12.20 5.92 -14.09
CA SER A 58 -11.76 6.80 -15.19
C SER A 58 -12.19 6.27 -16.56
N SER A 59 -12.07 4.96 -16.80
CA SER A 59 -12.55 4.33 -18.05
C SER A 59 -14.05 4.51 -18.25
N ASP A 60 -14.85 4.36 -17.19
CA ASP A 60 -16.29 4.59 -17.24
C ASP A 60 -16.64 6.07 -17.44
N ASP A 61 -15.92 6.97 -16.78
CA ASP A 61 -16.08 8.41 -16.93
C ASP A 61 -15.79 8.86 -18.37
N ILE A 62 -14.73 8.35 -18.99
CA ILE A 62 -14.41 8.60 -20.41
C ILE A 62 -15.53 8.09 -21.32
N LYS A 63 -16.02 6.86 -21.11
CA LYS A 63 -17.11 6.29 -21.92
C LYS A 63 -18.39 7.12 -21.83
N ASN A 64 -18.67 7.70 -20.68
CA ASN A 64 -19.86 8.50 -20.44
C ASN A 64 -19.64 10.01 -20.69
N GLY A 65 -18.48 10.42 -21.20
CA GLY A 65 -18.18 11.83 -21.47
C GLY A 65 -18.01 12.70 -20.21
N ARG A 66 -17.83 12.10 -19.03
CA ARG A 66 -17.57 12.79 -17.75
C ARG A 66 -16.08 13.10 -17.61
N THR A 67 -15.55 13.86 -18.56
CA THR A 67 -14.12 14.21 -18.63
C THR A 67 -13.94 15.71 -18.49
N TYR A 68 -12.86 16.12 -17.84
CA TYR A 68 -12.43 17.52 -17.79
C TYR A 68 -11.37 17.78 -18.86
N SER A 69 -11.34 18.98 -19.43
CA SER A 69 -10.18 19.40 -20.24
C SER A 69 -8.98 19.69 -19.33
N ALA A 70 -7.78 19.72 -19.90
CA ALA A 70 -6.57 20.04 -19.13
C ALA A 70 -6.68 21.42 -18.43
N ALA A 71 -7.27 22.41 -19.10
CA ALA A 71 -7.49 23.73 -18.53
C ALA A 71 -8.51 23.71 -17.37
N ASP A 72 -9.58 22.90 -17.49
CA ASP A 72 -10.55 22.75 -16.40
C ASP A 72 -9.92 22.10 -15.17
N VAL A 73 -9.03 21.13 -15.36
CA VAL A 73 -8.31 20.45 -14.27
C VAL A 73 -7.40 21.42 -13.52
N GLU A 74 -6.64 22.26 -14.23
CA GLU A 74 -5.76 23.27 -13.63
C GLU A 74 -6.56 24.22 -12.72
N GLN A 75 -7.70 24.72 -13.21
CA GLN A 75 -8.54 25.62 -12.44
C GLN A 75 -9.12 24.96 -11.17
N HIS A 76 -9.59 23.71 -11.26
CA HIS A 76 -10.13 23.00 -10.09
C HIS A 76 -9.05 22.59 -9.08
N MET A 77 -7.81 22.39 -9.55
CA MET A 77 -6.68 22.08 -8.67
C MET A 77 -6.27 23.30 -7.85
N ASP A 78 -6.20 24.48 -8.48
CA ASP A 78 -5.90 25.73 -7.79
C ASP A 78 -6.95 26.05 -6.72
N ASP A 79 -8.25 25.93 -7.06
CA ASP A 79 -9.36 26.12 -6.12
C ASP A 79 -9.32 25.15 -4.93
N PHE A 80 -8.88 23.90 -5.16
CA PHE A 80 -8.74 22.89 -4.12
C PHE A 80 -7.57 23.18 -3.17
N LEU A 81 -6.42 23.57 -3.72
CA LEU A 81 -5.22 23.90 -2.93
C LEU A 81 -5.44 25.14 -2.07
N ASP A 82 -6.07 26.19 -2.63
CA ASP A 82 -6.44 27.41 -1.89
C ASP A 82 -7.43 27.13 -0.73
N GLY A 83 -8.23 26.07 -0.84
CA GLY A 83 -9.16 25.62 0.20
C GLY A 83 -8.50 24.90 1.37
N LEU A 84 -7.28 24.36 1.20
CA LEU A 84 -6.53 23.68 2.26
C LEU A 84 -5.71 24.64 3.13
N ASP A 85 -5.41 25.84 2.62
CA ASP A 85 -4.66 26.89 3.31
C ASP A 85 -5.52 27.83 4.19
N ARG A 86 -6.82 27.55 4.33
CA ARG A 86 -7.77 28.25 5.23
C ARG A 86 -8.14 27.43 6.45
#